data_AF-A0A4R5U724-F1
#
_entry.id   AF-A0A4R5U724-F1
#
_cell.length_a   1.000
_cell.length_b   1.000
_cell.length_c   1.000
_cell.angle_alpha   90.00
_cell.angle_beta   90.00
_cell.angle_gamma   90.00
#
_symmetry.space_group_name_H-M   'P 1'
#
loop_
_entity.id
_entity.type
_entity.pdbx_description
1 polymer ?
#
loop_
_entity_poly.entity_id
_entity_poly.type
_entity_poly.pdbx_seq_one_letter_code
_entity_poly.pdbx_strand_id
1 'polypeptide(L)'
;MRFLFRLAVAIIALSAGAVHSQEPGSQQYNSVFLPAHGVGDTQQPRRRLSWGAFSVSEADENEAALSGWAVGYQTEADASAAALMMCSERGGINCTINLAFANQCAAVATSDNETVASREDTLRQARKSAMQACGRDCEILYAGCSNGR
;
A
#
# COMPACT_ATOMS: atom_id res chain seq x y z
N MET A 1 -50.73 3.87 -75.52
CA MET A 1 -49.63 3.47 -74.62
C MET A 1 -50.20 3.44 -73.19
N ARG A 2 -50.85 2.35 -72.75
CA ARG A 2 -50.31 1.28 -71.90
C ARG A 2 -49.21 1.77 -70.94
N PHE A 3 -49.52 1.90 -69.65
CA PHE A 3 -48.75 1.24 -68.58
C PHE A 3 -49.66 1.03 -67.36
N LEU A 4 -49.95 -0.25 -67.12
CA LEU A 4 -50.53 -0.80 -65.91
C LEU A 4 -49.44 -0.83 -64.84
N PHE A 5 -49.75 -0.42 -63.61
CA PHE A 5 -49.07 -0.97 -62.43
C PHE A 5 -50.08 -1.13 -61.29
N ARG A 6 -50.46 -2.39 -61.07
CA ARG A 6 -51.08 -2.87 -59.83
C ARG A 6 -49.98 -3.05 -58.78
N LEU A 7 -50.29 -2.82 -57.50
CA LEU A 7 -49.66 -3.34 -56.25
C LEU A 7 -49.80 -2.23 -55.18
N ALA A 8 -50.17 -2.43 -53.93
CA ALA A 8 -50.72 -3.54 -53.17
C ALA A 8 -51.28 -2.90 -51.87
N VAL A 9 -52.42 -3.38 -51.38
CA VAL A 9 -52.99 -2.96 -50.10
C VAL A 9 -52.13 -3.55 -48.97
N ALA A 10 -51.45 -2.71 -48.19
CA ALA A 10 -50.82 -3.15 -46.94
C ALA A 10 -51.82 -2.97 -45.79
N ILE A 11 -52.52 -4.05 -45.45
CA ILE A 11 -53.35 -4.15 -44.25
C ILE A 11 -52.40 -4.17 -43.05
N ILE A 12 -52.38 -3.11 -42.26
CA ILE A 12 -51.66 -3.08 -40.98
C ILE A 12 -52.49 -3.90 -39.99
N ALA A 13 -52.11 -5.16 -39.80
CA ALA A 13 -52.68 -5.99 -38.74
C ALA A 13 -52.21 -5.44 -37.39
N LEU A 14 -53.11 -4.80 -36.63
CA LEU A 14 -52.92 -4.58 -35.20
C LEU A 14 -52.95 -5.96 -34.52
N SER A 15 -51.79 -6.56 -34.32
CA SER A 15 -51.67 -7.68 -33.40
C SER A 15 -51.91 -7.16 -31.98
N ALA A 16 -53.06 -7.51 -31.42
CA ALA A 16 -53.28 -7.52 -29.98
C ALA A 16 -52.28 -8.51 -29.38
N GLY A 17 -51.08 -8.03 -29.06
CA GLY A 17 -50.14 -8.78 -28.23
C GLY A 17 -50.85 -9.08 -26.92
N ALA A 18 -51.08 -10.35 -26.64
CA ALA A 18 -51.62 -10.82 -25.38
C ALA A 18 -50.79 -10.23 -24.23
N VAL A 19 -51.41 -9.33 -23.46
CA VAL A 19 -50.87 -8.84 -22.20
C VAL A 19 -50.85 -10.04 -21.25
N HIS A 20 -49.71 -10.73 -21.20
CA HIS A 20 -49.47 -11.75 -20.19
C HIS A 20 -49.17 -11.00 -18.89
N SER A 21 -50.18 -10.90 -18.03
CA SER A 21 -50.01 -10.55 -16.63
C SER A 21 -48.88 -11.42 -16.05
N GLN A 22 -47.84 -10.81 -15.50
CA GLN A 22 -46.74 -11.56 -14.90
C GLN A 22 -47.23 -12.21 -13.60
N GLU A 23 -47.54 -13.49 -13.67
CA GLU A 23 -47.86 -14.31 -12.51
C GLU A 23 -46.57 -14.58 -11.70
N PRO A 24 -46.48 -14.16 -10.43
CA PRO A 24 -45.38 -14.53 -9.56
C PRO A 24 -45.43 -16.05 -9.31
N GLY A 25 -44.45 -16.80 -9.82
CA GLY A 25 -44.33 -18.26 -9.63
C GLY A 25 -44.20 -19.10 -10.89
N SER A 26 -44.26 -18.51 -12.09
CA SER A 26 -43.99 -19.24 -13.33
C SER A 26 -42.50 -19.59 -13.49
N GLN A 27 -42.21 -20.73 -14.14
CA GLN A 27 -40.84 -21.16 -14.47
C GLN A 27 -40.09 -20.13 -15.33
N GLN A 28 -40.82 -19.32 -16.12
CA GLN A 28 -40.24 -18.19 -16.87
C GLN A 28 -39.77 -17.02 -15.99
N TYR A 29 -40.25 -16.85 -14.75
CA TYR A 29 -39.75 -15.79 -13.85
C TYR A 29 -38.37 -16.14 -13.26
N ASN A 30 -38.07 -17.44 -13.10
CA ASN A 30 -36.82 -17.93 -12.52
C ASN A 30 -35.69 -18.13 -13.55
N SER A 31 -35.92 -17.81 -14.83
CA SER A 31 -34.87 -17.84 -15.86
C SER A 31 -34.19 -16.48 -16.06
N VAL A 32 -34.55 -15.46 -15.27
CA VAL A 32 -33.80 -14.21 -15.23
C VAL A 32 -32.47 -14.48 -14.53
N PHE A 33 -31.46 -14.72 -15.35
CA PHE A 33 -30.06 -14.71 -14.96
C PHE A 33 -29.74 -13.30 -14.45
N LEU A 34 -29.92 -13.07 -13.15
CA LEU A 34 -29.38 -11.88 -12.50
C LEU A 34 -27.86 -11.94 -12.71
N PRO A 35 -27.23 -10.92 -13.32
CA PRO A 35 -25.77 -10.82 -13.25
C PRO A 35 -25.42 -10.86 -11.78
N ALA A 36 -24.64 -11.89 -11.40
CA ALA A 36 -24.30 -12.19 -10.02
C ALA A 36 -24.05 -10.90 -9.26
N HIS A 37 -24.92 -10.58 -8.30
CA HIS A 37 -24.53 -9.69 -7.22
C HIS A 37 -23.44 -10.44 -6.48
N GLY A 38 -22.21 -10.17 -6.90
CA GLY A 38 -21.02 -10.89 -6.53
C GLY A 38 -21.02 -11.10 -5.04
N VAL A 39 -20.94 -12.37 -4.65
CA VAL A 39 -20.48 -12.77 -3.33
C VAL A 39 -19.23 -11.94 -3.10
N GLY A 40 -19.29 -11.05 -2.12
CA GLY A 40 -18.25 -10.07 -1.86
C GLY A 40 -16.98 -10.78 -1.44
N ASP A 41 -16.16 -11.15 -2.42
CA ASP A 41 -14.71 -11.15 -2.29
C ASP A 41 -14.26 -9.69 -2.17
N THR A 42 -14.77 -8.97 -1.18
CA THR A 42 -13.93 -8.00 -0.52
C THR A 42 -12.82 -8.82 0.13
N GLN A 43 -11.80 -9.15 -0.67
CA GLN A 43 -10.43 -9.00 -0.20
C GLN A 43 -10.44 -7.58 0.39
N GLN A 44 -10.68 -7.46 1.70
CA GLN A 44 -10.21 -6.28 2.41
C GLN A 44 -8.79 -6.08 1.88
N PRO A 45 -8.44 -4.91 1.32
CA PRO A 45 -7.08 -4.71 0.85
C PRO A 45 -6.23 -5.01 2.07
N ARG A 46 -5.59 -6.18 2.11
CA ARG A 46 -4.65 -6.53 3.16
C ARG A 46 -3.70 -5.35 3.11
N ARG A 47 -3.67 -4.54 4.18
CA ARG A 47 -2.81 -3.35 4.20
C ARG A 47 -1.45 -3.85 3.75
N ARG A 48 -0.96 -3.35 2.61
CA ARG A 48 0.33 -3.81 2.10
C ARG A 48 1.32 -3.50 3.21
N LEU A 49 1.90 -4.55 3.78
CA LEU A 49 2.94 -4.39 4.78
C LEU A 49 4.02 -3.52 4.15
N SER A 50 4.34 -2.43 4.81
CA SER A 50 5.41 -1.57 4.37
C SER A 50 6.47 -1.52 5.45
N TRP A 51 7.70 -1.74 5.05
CA TRP A 51 8.85 -1.96 5.92
C TRP A 51 9.88 -0.85 5.74
N GLY A 52 10.51 -0.52 6.86
CA GLY A 52 11.72 0.27 6.90
C GLY A 52 12.76 -0.37 7.80
N ALA A 53 14.01 0.04 7.62
CA ALA A 53 15.14 -0.43 8.39
C ALA A 53 16.20 0.66 8.54
N PHE A 54 16.95 0.56 9.62
CA PHE A 54 18.10 1.37 9.97
C PHE A 54 19.26 0.45 10.29
N SER A 55 20.41 0.72 9.69
CA SER A 55 21.66 -0.02 9.88
C SER A 55 22.75 0.92 10.40
N VAL A 56 23.69 0.35 11.13
CA VAL A 56 24.87 1.05 11.66
C VAL A 56 26.11 0.19 11.42
N SER A 57 27.23 0.84 11.11
CA SER A 57 28.54 0.21 11.01
C SER A 57 29.16 0.09 12.40
N GLU A 58 30.20 -0.72 12.49
CA GLU A 58 31.13 -0.62 13.62
C GLU A 58 31.79 0.77 13.61
N ALA A 59 31.95 1.37 14.77
CA ALA A 59 32.71 2.61 14.93
C ALA A 59 34.21 2.29 14.98
N ASP A 60 35.03 3.07 14.29
CA ASP A 60 36.47 3.06 14.52
C ASP A 60 36.77 4.05 15.65
N GLU A 61 37.84 3.84 16.40
CA GLU A 61 38.31 4.79 17.41
C GLU A 61 38.64 6.18 16.82
N ASN A 62 38.90 6.25 15.50
CA ASN A 62 39.21 7.49 14.79
C ASN A 62 38.10 7.99 13.85
N GLU A 63 37.05 7.21 13.59
CA GLU A 63 36.00 7.53 12.61
C GLU A 63 34.59 7.26 13.17
N ALA A 64 33.68 8.19 12.93
CA ALA A 64 32.29 8.04 13.36
C ALA A 64 31.62 6.83 12.67
N ALA A 65 30.76 6.12 13.41
CA ALA A 65 29.96 5.04 12.83
C ALA A 65 29.10 5.55 11.67
N LEU A 66 29.19 4.86 10.53
CA LEU A 66 28.35 5.12 9.38
C LEU A 66 27.02 4.40 9.52
N SER A 67 26.03 4.83 8.76
CA SER A 67 24.67 4.31 8.88
C SER A 67 23.92 4.32 7.56
N GLY A 68 22.93 3.44 7.47
CA GLY A 68 22.01 3.34 6.35
C GLY A 68 20.55 3.38 6.79
N TRP A 69 19.68 3.87 5.92
CA TRP A 69 18.27 4.07 6.18
C TRP A 69 17.44 3.70 4.95
N ALA A 70 16.40 2.90 5.15
CA ALA A 70 15.54 2.45 4.07
C ALA A 70 14.08 2.43 4.52
N VAL A 71 13.15 2.85 3.65
CA VAL A 71 11.70 2.81 3.86
C VAL A 71 10.99 2.49 2.55
N GLY A 72 9.74 2.05 2.61
CA GLY A 72 8.90 1.81 1.42
C GLY A 72 8.98 0.39 0.87
N TYR A 73 9.62 -0.54 1.58
CA TYR A 73 9.84 -1.90 1.11
C TYR A 73 8.66 -2.82 1.44
N GLN A 74 8.46 -3.86 0.64
CA GLN A 74 7.36 -4.81 0.82
C GLN A 74 7.67 -5.88 1.88
N THR A 75 8.96 -6.14 2.13
CA THR A 75 9.42 -7.13 3.09
C THR A 75 10.47 -6.54 4.02
N GLU A 76 10.61 -7.11 5.21
CA GLU A 76 11.67 -6.75 6.16
C GLU A 76 13.06 -7.01 5.58
N ALA A 77 13.21 -8.12 4.84
CA ALA A 77 14.46 -8.52 4.22
C ALA A 77 14.93 -7.50 3.18
N ASP A 78 14.03 -7.01 2.32
CA ASP A 78 14.39 -6.01 1.31
C ASP A 78 14.73 -4.66 1.97
N ALA A 79 13.97 -4.26 3.01
CA ALA A 79 14.27 -3.05 3.77
C ALA A 79 15.65 -3.12 4.42
N SER A 80 15.94 -4.26 5.07
CA SER A 80 17.20 -4.52 5.75
C SER A 80 18.36 -4.55 4.77
N ALA A 81 18.22 -5.26 3.65
CA ALA A 81 19.24 -5.31 2.61
C ALA A 81 19.54 -3.91 2.04
N ALA A 82 18.52 -3.09 1.80
CA ALA A 82 18.70 -1.72 1.33
C ALA A 82 19.41 -0.82 2.36
N ALA A 83 19.04 -0.94 3.65
CA ALA A 83 19.73 -0.19 4.70
C ALA A 83 21.19 -0.64 4.84
N LEU A 84 21.49 -1.94 4.79
CA LEU A 84 22.85 -2.48 4.83
C LEU A 84 23.68 -2.01 3.63
N MET A 85 23.09 -2.05 2.43
CA MET A 85 23.72 -1.57 1.21
C MET A 85 24.08 -0.09 1.32
N MET A 86 23.15 0.77 1.77
CA MET A 86 23.42 2.19 1.96
C MET A 86 24.53 2.45 3.00
N CYS A 87 24.58 1.67 4.08
CA CYS A 87 25.66 1.75 5.06
C CYS A 87 27.02 1.37 4.44
N SER A 88 27.07 0.29 3.67
CA SER A 88 28.29 -0.17 3.01
C SER A 88 28.76 0.78 1.91
N GLU A 89 27.84 1.35 1.12
CA GLU A 89 28.13 2.33 0.06
C GLU A 89 28.75 3.62 0.62
N ARG A 90 28.44 3.94 1.88
CA ARG A 90 29.06 5.07 2.60
C ARG A 90 30.45 4.76 3.13
N GLY A 91 30.91 3.51 3.01
CA GLY A 91 32.19 3.03 3.54
C GLY A 91 32.08 2.33 4.89
N GLY A 92 30.87 2.06 5.39
CA GLY A 92 30.67 1.39 6.66
C GLY A 92 31.21 -0.05 6.65
N ILE A 93 31.99 -0.40 7.67
CA ILE A 93 32.48 -1.77 7.90
C ILE A 93 31.56 -2.49 8.88
N ASN A 94 31.39 -3.81 8.70
CA ASN A 94 30.56 -4.65 9.56
C ASN A 94 29.14 -4.06 9.82
N CYS A 95 28.50 -3.52 8.77
CA CYS A 95 27.16 -2.96 8.88
C CYS A 95 26.16 -4.01 9.41
N THR A 96 25.39 -3.63 10.44
CA THR A 96 24.37 -4.47 11.06
C THR A 96 23.03 -3.73 11.15
N ILE A 97 21.92 -4.47 11.22
CA ILE A 97 20.59 -3.88 11.42
C ILE A 97 20.42 -3.52 12.89
N ASN A 98 20.17 -2.25 13.16
CA ASN A 98 19.87 -1.75 14.50
C ASN A 98 18.36 -1.66 14.74
N LEU A 99 17.58 -1.31 13.71
CA LEU A 99 16.11 -1.25 13.80
C LEU A 99 15.48 -1.71 12.49
N ALA A 100 14.47 -2.57 12.58
CA ALA A 100 13.51 -2.84 11.50
C ALA A 100 12.09 -2.55 12.01
N PHE A 101 11.24 -1.98 11.16
CA PHE A 101 9.89 -1.56 11.56
C PHE A 101 8.89 -1.70 10.41
N ALA A 102 7.64 -2.07 10.74
CA ALA A 102 6.57 -2.31 9.78
C ALA A 102 5.32 -1.50 10.11
N ASN A 103 4.70 -0.90 9.10
CA ASN A 103 3.50 -0.08 9.18
C ASN A 103 3.54 0.99 10.29
N GLN A 104 4.73 1.51 10.58
CA GLN A 104 4.99 2.49 11.63
C GLN A 104 5.98 3.54 11.13
N CYS A 105 6.12 4.59 11.90
CA CYS A 105 7.15 5.59 11.72
C CYS A 105 8.30 5.32 12.67
N ALA A 106 9.52 5.63 12.23
CA ALA A 106 10.69 5.58 13.08
C ALA A 106 11.51 6.86 12.93
N ALA A 107 12.26 7.16 13.99
CA ALA A 107 13.22 8.23 13.99
C ALA A 107 14.47 7.80 14.74
N VAL A 108 15.61 8.21 14.23
CA VAL A 108 16.93 7.99 14.80
C VAL A 108 17.47 9.35 15.22
N ALA A 109 17.74 9.49 16.51
CA ALA A 109 18.43 10.63 17.08
C ALA A 109 19.88 10.25 17.35
N THR A 110 20.81 11.18 17.14
CA THR A 110 22.23 10.96 17.38
C THR A 110 22.84 12.17 18.10
N SER A 111 23.89 11.91 18.86
CA SER A 111 24.80 12.85 19.51
C SER A 111 26.23 12.33 19.35
N ASP A 112 27.22 13.07 19.83
CA ASP A 112 28.62 12.66 19.75
C ASP A 112 28.91 11.28 20.37
N ASN A 113 28.10 10.84 21.35
CA ASN A 113 28.35 9.61 22.12
C ASN A 113 27.26 8.55 21.98
N GLU A 114 26.08 8.91 21.47
CA GLU A 114 24.92 8.03 21.52
C GLU A 114 24.05 8.16 20.27
N THR A 115 23.56 7.03 19.78
CA THR A 115 22.56 6.96 18.71
C THR A 115 21.39 6.11 19.19
N VAL A 116 20.18 6.70 19.16
CA VAL A 116 18.96 6.07 19.64
C VAL A 116 17.94 6.02 18.52
N ALA A 117 17.38 4.84 18.28
CA ALA A 117 16.26 4.66 17.37
C ALA A 117 14.95 4.46 18.15
N SER A 118 13.87 5.05 17.67
CA SER A 118 12.52 4.85 18.21
C SER A 118 11.53 4.58 17.09
N ARG A 119 10.45 3.86 17.41
CA ARG A 119 9.34 3.55 16.48
C ARG A 119 8.01 3.90 17.14
N GLU A 120 7.13 4.53 16.38
CA GLU A 120 5.85 5.05 16.84
C GLU A 120 4.82 5.05 15.71
N ASP A 121 3.54 5.21 16.02
CA ASP A 121 2.47 5.21 15.02
C ASP A 121 2.47 6.47 14.14
N THR A 122 3.10 7.56 14.59
CA THR A 122 3.22 8.81 13.83
C THR A 122 4.65 9.33 13.81
N LEU A 123 5.02 10.02 12.73
CA LEU A 123 6.35 10.61 12.57
C LEU A 123 6.67 11.64 13.67
N ARG A 124 5.66 12.39 14.12
CA ARG A 124 5.83 13.37 15.21
C ARG A 124 6.16 12.68 16.54
N GLN A 125 5.46 11.59 16.86
CA GLN A 125 5.77 10.81 18.05
C GLN A 125 7.15 10.18 17.93
N ALA A 126 7.49 9.57 16.79
CA ALA A 126 8.80 8.96 16.60
C ALA A 126 9.94 9.97 16.85
N ARG A 127 9.85 11.17 16.25
CA ARG A 127 10.84 12.24 16.52
C ARG A 127 10.90 12.63 17.99
N LYS A 128 9.74 12.80 18.63
CA LYS A 128 9.67 13.16 20.05
C LYS A 128 10.30 12.07 20.92
N SER A 129 9.93 10.81 20.72
CA SER A 129 10.44 9.66 21.48
C SER A 129 11.94 9.47 21.27
N ALA A 130 12.45 9.60 20.04
CA ALA A 130 13.89 9.52 19.75
C ALA A 130 14.67 10.61 20.49
N MET A 131 14.22 11.87 20.40
CA MET A 131 14.89 12.99 21.07
C MET A 131 14.82 12.87 22.60
N GLN A 132 13.68 12.44 23.14
CA GLN A 132 13.52 12.24 24.58
C GLN A 132 14.40 11.11 25.12
N ALA A 133 14.53 10.02 24.37
CA ALA A 133 15.35 8.88 24.76
C ALA A 133 16.85 9.19 24.63
N CYS A 134 17.25 9.97 23.61
CA CYS A 134 18.64 10.37 23.40
C CYS A 134 19.12 11.40 24.43
N GLY A 135 18.27 12.34 24.85
CA GLY A 135 18.58 13.28 25.92
C GLY A 135 19.04 14.66 25.41
N ARG A 136 20.21 15.12 25.86
CA ARG A 136 20.72 16.48 25.55
C ARG A 136 21.62 16.46 24.33
N ASP A 137 21.63 17.58 23.60
CA ASP A 137 22.53 17.83 22.47
C ASP A 137 22.39 16.80 21.33
N CYS A 138 21.23 16.15 21.25
CA CYS A 138 20.90 15.24 20.16
C CYS A 138 20.26 15.97 18.98
N GLU A 139 20.41 15.41 17.80
CA GLU A 139 19.71 15.81 16.59
C GLU A 139 19.09 14.60 15.88
N ILE A 140 18.05 14.85 15.07
CA ILE A 140 17.42 13.80 14.27
C ILE A 140 18.30 13.53 13.04
N LEU A 141 18.93 12.35 13.02
CA LEU A 141 19.69 11.84 11.88
C LEU A 141 18.76 11.32 10.77
N TYR A 142 17.76 10.52 11.16
CA TYR A 142 16.74 10.00 10.25
C TYR A 142 15.36 10.08 10.86
N ALA A 143 14.35 10.33 10.04
CA ALA A 143 12.97 10.13 10.43
C ALA A 143 12.11 9.86 9.20
N GLY A 144 11.30 8.82 9.27
CA GLY A 144 10.39 8.46 8.18
C GLY A 144 9.43 7.36 8.56
N CYS A 145 8.36 7.24 7.78
CA CYS A 145 7.41 6.16 7.93
C CYS A 145 7.65 5.08 6.89
N SER A 146 7.44 3.84 7.28
CA SER A 146 7.73 2.70 6.42
C SER A 146 6.91 2.74 5.14
N ASN A 147 5.71 3.31 5.19
CA ASN A 147 4.81 3.53 4.05
C ASN A 147 5.09 4.79 3.20
N GLY A 148 6.17 5.53 3.46
CA GLY A 148 6.58 6.71 2.69
C GLY A 148 5.62 7.90 2.77
N ARG A 149 4.79 8.01 3.83
CA ARG A 149 3.89 9.15 4.08
C ARG A 149 4.16 9.85 5.39
#